data_AF-A0A0N5AC64-F1
#
_entry.id   AF-A0A0N5AC64-F1
#
_cell.length_a   1.000
_cell.length_b   1.000
_cell.length_c   1.000
_cell.angle_alpha   90.00
_cell.angle_beta   90.00
_cell.angle_gamma   90.00
#
_symmetry.space_group_name_H-M   'P 1'
#
loop_
_entity.id
_entity.type
_entity.pdbx_description
1 polymer ?
#
loop_
_entity_poly.entity_id
_entity_poly.type
_entity_poly.pdbx_seq_one_letter_code
_entity_poly.pdbx_strand_id
1 'polypeptide(L)'
;MDEILKAAIMKYGKNQWSRIASLLHRKSAKQCKARWYEWLDPGIKKTEWSRDEDEKLLHLAKLMPTQWRTIAPIVGRTAAQCLERYEHLLDEAQKKAEKVDGDELGDARKLKPGEIDPTPETKPARPDPVDMDEDELEMLSEARARLANTQGKKAKRKAREKQLAEARRLASLQKRRELRAAGIAWGSHKFHRRNPLHIDYNAEFIIESFQIPFEKPVPAGFYDPSEDKYEKNTTFKKVTRAELEGTRRDDIENEGRKKDKELLKKRR
;
A
#
# COMPACT_ATOMS: atom_id res chain seq x y z
N MET A 1 5.41 2.53 16.99
CA MET A 1 6.07 3.38 15.96
C MET A 1 6.84 2.59 14.87
N ASP A 2 7.80 1.73 15.23
CA ASP A 2 8.67 1.03 14.26
C ASP A 2 7.90 0.18 13.23
N GLU A 3 6.73 -0.35 13.60
CA GLU A 3 5.86 -1.10 12.68
C GLU A 3 5.29 -0.23 11.55
N ILE A 4 4.96 1.03 11.83
CA ILE A 4 4.52 1.99 10.81
C ILE A 4 5.69 2.27 9.85
N LEU A 5 6.92 2.41 10.38
CA LEU A 5 8.12 2.62 9.57
C LEU A 5 8.36 1.44 8.62
N LYS A 6 8.26 0.20 9.12
CA LYS A 6 8.35 -1.02 8.27
C LYS A 6 7.29 -1.02 7.18
N ALA A 7 6.02 -0.81 7.54
CA ALA A 7 4.91 -0.81 6.58
C ALA A 7 5.04 0.31 5.53
N ALA A 8 5.51 1.49 5.93
CA ALA A 8 5.77 2.61 5.03
C ALA A 8 6.91 2.30 4.06
N ILE A 9 7.98 1.64 4.51
CA ILE A 9 9.09 1.21 3.65
C ILE A 9 8.65 0.13 2.67
N MET A 10 7.79 -0.81 3.09
CA MET A 10 7.19 -1.79 2.17
C MET A 10 6.39 -1.12 1.04
N LYS A 11 5.72 0.00 1.31
CA LYS A 11 4.94 0.74 0.32
C LYS A 11 5.76 1.70 -0.55
N TYR A 12 6.69 2.45 0.05
CA TYR A 12 7.39 3.58 -0.59
C TYR A 12 8.85 3.31 -0.92
N GLY A 13 9.43 2.20 -0.44
CA GLY A 13 10.82 1.83 -0.63
C GLY A 13 11.81 2.63 0.22
N LYS A 14 13.11 2.34 0.05
CA LYS A 14 14.22 2.89 0.86
C LYS A 14 14.75 4.26 0.38
N ASN A 15 14.08 4.90 -0.59
CA ASN A 15 14.54 6.17 -1.19
C ASN A 15 13.63 7.36 -0.86
N GLN A 16 12.41 7.13 -0.37
CA GLN A 16 11.40 8.17 -0.14
C GLN A 16 11.25 8.53 1.34
N TRP A 17 12.36 8.80 2.03
CA TRP A 17 12.38 9.04 3.48
C TRP A 17 11.52 10.22 3.93
N SER A 18 11.44 11.31 3.15
CA SER A 18 10.59 12.46 3.47
C SER A 18 9.10 12.09 3.45
N ARG A 19 8.71 11.18 2.56
CA ARG A 19 7.32 10.68 2.49
C ARG A 19 7.01 9.72 3.62
N ILE A 20 7.99 8.93 4.06
CA ILE A 20 7.86 8.03 5.20
C ILE A 20 7.75 8.82 6.50
N ALA A 21 8.62 9.82 6.70
CA ALA A 21 8.60 10.67 7.88
C ALA A 21 7.29 11.46 8.03
N SER A 22 6.63 11.82 6.93
CA SER A 22 5.32 12.48 7.03
C SER A 22 4.18 11.59 7.52
N LEU A 23 4.40 10.28 7.71
CA LEU A 23 3.47 9.36 8.39
C LEU A 23 3.78 9.22 9.90
N LEU A 24 4.94 9.69 10.36
CA LEU A 24 5.45 9.52 11.71
C LEU A 24 5.63 10.88 12.36
N HIS A 25 4.65 11.31 13.14
CA HIS A 25 4.74 12.58 13.84
C HIS A 25 5.95 12.59 14.80
N ARG A 26 6.57 13.76 14.99
CA ARG A 26 7.75 13.97 15.85
C ARG A 26 9.05 13.29 15.38
N LYS A 27 9.09 12.77 14.15
CA LYS A 27 10.28 12.08 13.60
C LYS A 27 10.63 12.61 12.22
N SER A 28 11.91 12.94 12.05
CA SER A 28 12.43 13.47 10.79
C SER A 28 12.80 12.35 9.81
N ALA A 29 12.96 12.71 8.53
CA ALA A 29 13.44 11.80 7.50
C ALA A 29 14.82 11.21 7.81
N LYS A 30 15.71 12.00 8.42
CA LYS A 30 17.04 11.54 8.84
C LYS A 30 16.94 10.49 9.95
N GLN A 31 16.09 10.72 10.95
CA GLN A 31 15.85 9.77 12.05
C GLN A 31 15.22 8.48 11.53
N CYS A 32 14.24 8.56 10.63
CA CYS A 32 13.62 7.37 10.02
C CYS A 32 14.66 6.54 9.23
N LYS A 33 15.53 7.22 8.46
CA LYS A 33 16.61 6.58 7.72
C LYS A 33 17.61 5.92 8.66
N ALA A 34 18.09 6.62 9.67
CA ALA A 34 19.03 6.09 10.66
C ALA A 34 18.42 4.89 11.39
N ARG A 35 17.19 5.01 11.88
CA ARG A 35 16.46 3.90 12.54
C ARG A 35 16.35 2.66 11.66
N TRP A 36 16.13 2.84 10.36
CA TRP A 36 16.10 1.71 9.44
C TRP A 36 17.46 1.01 9.34
N TYR A 37 18.53 1.75 9.01
CA TYR A 37 19.84 1.15 8.75
C TYR A 37 20.60 0.72 10.01
N GLU A 38 20.26 1.26 11.18
CA GLU A 38 20.92 0.93 12.45
C GLU A 38 20.17 -0.15 13.25
N TRP A 39 18.86 -0.32 13.04
CA TRP A 39 18.07 -1.28 13.82
C TRP A 39 17.06 -2.12 13.04
N LEU A 40 16.33 -1.57 12.06
CA LEU A 40 15.19 -2.30 11.46
C LEU A 40 15.51 -3.13 10.22
N ASP A 41 16.62 -2.86 9.52
CA ASP A 41 16.99 -3.62 8.32
C ASP A 41 17.18 -5.10 8.67
N PRO A 42 16.45 -6.04 8.03
CA PRO A 42 16.60 -7.48 8.28
C PRO A 42 18.02 -8.02 8.04
N GLY A 43 18.86 -7.30 7.29
CA GLY A 43 20.28 -7.65 7.11
C GLY A 43 21.14 -7.44 8.37
N ILE A 44 20.63 -6.77 9.40
CA ILE A 44 21.37 -6.53 10.64
C ILE A 44 21.27 -7.76 11.55
N LYS A 45 22.41 -8.36 11.86
CA LYS A 45 22.48 -9.45 12.84
C LYS A 45 22.24 -8.89 14.25
N LYS A 46 21.25 -9.42 14.94
CA LYS A 46 20.91 -9.12 16.35
C LYS A 46 21.15 -10.29 17.31
N THR A 47 21.77 -11.35 16.80
CA THR A 47 22.19 -12.51 17.59
C THR A 47 23.41 -12.16 18.42
N GLU A 48 23.76 -13.04 19.36
CA GLU A 48 25.00 -12.94 20.14
C GLU A 48 26.24 -12.90 19.23
N TRP A 49 27.34 -12.36 19.77
CA TRP A 49 28.62 -12.28 19.08
C TRP A 49 29.31 -13.64 19.10
N SER A 50 29.82 -14.07 17.94
CA SER A 50 30.66 -15.25 17.86
C SER A 50 32.13 -14.91 18.15
N ARG A 51 32.90 -15.90 18.60
CA ARG A 51 34.34 -15.74 18.84
C ARG A 51 35.08 -15.26 17.58
N ASP A 52 34.74 -15.80 16.42
CA ASP A 52 35.34 -15.39 15.13
C ASP A 52 35.01 -13.93 14.78
N GLU A 53 33.80 -13.45 15.13
CA GLU A 53 33.41 -12.05 14.97
C GLU A 53 34.21 -11.13 15.91
N ASP A 54 34.41 -11.54 17.17
CA ASP A 54 35.19 -10.78 18.17
C ASP A 54 36.68 -10.71 17.81
N GLU A 55 37.30 -11.84 17.41
CA GLU A 55 38.71 -11.87 17.00
C GLU A 55 38.95 -10.97 15.78
N LYS A 56 38.04 -11.02 14.80
CA LYS A 56 38.07 -10.13 13.63
C LYS A 56 37.88 -8.66 14.02
N LEU A 57 36.95 -8.36 14.93
CA LEU A 57 36.70 -7.01 15.42
C LEU A 57 37.94 -6.42 16.07
N LEU A 58 38.57 -7.16 17.00
CA LEU A 58 39.77 -6.72 17.70
C LEU A 58 40.96 -6.52 16.73
N HIS A 59 41.14 -7.44 15.78
CA HIS A 59 42.19 -7.31 14.76
C HIS A 59 42.00 -6.05 13.91
N LEU A 60 40.79 -5.82 13.40
CA LEU A 60 40.50 -4.67 12.56
C LEU A 60 40.53 -3.34 13.33
N ALA A 61 40.08 -3.32 14.59
CA ALA A 61 40.16 -2.13 15.43
C ALA A 61 41.61 -1.73 15.73
N LYS A 62 42.52 -2.72 15.85
CA LYS A 62 43.96 -2.48 16.00
C LYS A 62 44.61 -1.95 14.72
N LEU A 63 44.18 -2.44 13.55
CA LEU A 63 44.71 -1.99 12.25
C LEU A 63 44.16 -0.62 11.81
N MET A 64 42.87 -0.37 12.08
CA MET A 64 42.17 0.86 11.68
C MET A 64 41.52 1.51 12.92
N PRO A 65 42.30 2.28 13.71
CA PRO A 65 41.80 2.91 14.93
C PRO A 65 40.58 3.78 14.65
N THR A 66 39.51 3.61 15.45
CA THR A 66 38.27 4.42 15.47
C THR A 66 37.47 4.51 14.16
N GLN A 67 37.79 3.69 13.14
CA GLN A 67 37.10 3.69 11.84
C GLN A 67 35.90 2.72 11.78
N TRP A 68 34.95 2.84 12.70
CA TRP A 68 33.83 1.89 12.86
C TRP A 68 32.94 1.75 11.62
N ARG A 69 32.75 2.81 10.83
CA ARG A 69 31.99 2.75 9.57
C ARG A 69 32.68 1.91 8.50
N THR A 70 34.00 1.80 8.54
CA THR A 70 34.80 0.97 7.62
C THR A 70 34.86 -0.48 8.12
N ILE A 71 34.95 -0.67 9.44
CA ILE A 71 35.04 -1.99 10.07
C ILE A 71 33.71 -2.74 10.00
N ALA A 72 32.59 -2.05 10.24
CA ALA A 72 31.26 -2.63 10.34
C ALA A 72 30.84 -3.51 9.14
N PRO A 73 30.99 -3.08 7.88
CA PRO A 73 30.67 -3.92 6.72
C PRO A 73 31.53 -5.20 6.62
N ILE A 74 32.77 -5.17 7.12
CA ILE A 74 33.71 -6.31 7.06
C ILE A 74 33.35 -7.34 8.13
N VAL A 75 32.94 -6.88 9.31
CA VAL A 75 32.47 -7.74 10.42
C VAL A 75 31.05 -8.25 10.16
N GLY A 76 30.22 -7.49 9.42
CA GLY A 76 28.83 -7.83 9.12
C GLY A 76 27.85 -7.43 10.23
N ARG A 77 28.18 -6.37 10.98
CA ARG A 77 27.39 -5.78 12.08
C ARG A 77 27.26 -4.27 11.87
N THR A 78 26.44 -3.58 12.65
CA THR A 78 26.36 -2.10 12.55
C THR A 78 27.56 -1.45 13.25
N ALA A 79 27.90 -0.22 12.85
CA ALA A 79 29.02 0.51 13.44
C ALA A 79 28.83 0.75 14.95
N ALA A 80 27.59 1.01 15.37
CA ALA A 80 27.25 1.16 16.77
C ALA A 80 27.45 -0.15 17.56
N GLN A 81 26.97 -1.29 17.02
CA GLN A 81 27.18 -2.61 17.63
C GLN A 81 28.66 -2.94 17.77
N CYS A 82 29.47 -2.67 16.74
CA CYS A 82 30.92 -2.91 16.78
C CYS A 82 31.63 -2.09 17.86
N LEU A 83 31.29 -0.80 17.99
CA LEU A 83 31.87 0.08 19.00
C LEU A 83 31.50 -0.40 20.41
N GLU A 84 30.20 -0.64 20.67
CA GLU A 84 29.70 -1.10 21.97
C GLU A 84 30.33 -2.44 22.39
N ARG A 85 30.44 -3.38 21.43
CA ARG A 85 31.11 -4.66 21.69
C ARG A 85 32.59 -4.48 21.99
N TYR A 86 33.29 -3.62 21.25
CA TYR A 86 34.71 -3.38 21.47
C TYR A 86 34.98 -2.75 22.84
N GLU A 87 34.19 -1.75 23.25
CA GLU A 87 34.28 -1.15 24.59
C GLU A 87 34.02 -2.20 25.67
N HIS A 88 32.99 -3.04 25.51
CA HIS A 88 32.72 -4.14 26.43
C HIS A 88 33.89 -5.13 26.56
N LEU A 89 34.56 -5.48 25.45
CA LEU A 89 35.71 -6.39 25.47
C LEU A 89 36.93 -5.78 26.18
N LEU A 90 37.15 -4.46 26.03
CA LEU A 90 38.20 -3.74 26.74
C LEU A 90 37.91 -3.67 28.24
N ASP A 91 36.68 -3.33 28.62
CA ASP A 91 36.25 -3.27 30.03
C ASP A 91 36.37 -4.65 30.69
N GLU A 92 35.98 -5.72 30.00
CA GLU A 92 36.12 -7.10 30.50
C GLU A 92 37.59 -7.48 30.70
N ALA A 93 38.48 -7.09 29.78
CA ALA A 93 39.92 -7.33 29.89
C ALA A 93 40.55 -6.51 31.04
N GLN A 94 40.15 -5.26 31.21
CA GLN A 94 40.64 -4.40 32.29
C GLN A 94 40.19 -4.92 33.66
N LYS A 95 38.91 -5.30 33.80
CA LYS A 95 38.37 -5.92 35.03
C LYS A 95 39.12 -7.21 35.39
N LYS A 96 39.40 -8.06 34.40
CA LYS A 96 40.19 -9.29 34.61
C LYS A 96 41.64 -9.00 35.03
N ALA A 97 42.27 -7.97 34.48
CA ALA A 97 43.65 -7.59 34.82
C ALA A 97 43.76 -7.03 36.25
N GLU A 98 42.78 -6.24 36.68
CA GLU A 98 42.78 -5.58 38.00
C GLU A 98 42.28 -6.52 39.13
N LYS A 99 41.83 -7.75 38.82
CA LYS A 99 41.30 -8.74 39.78
C LYS A 99 40.23 -8.17 40.73
N VAL A 100 39.41 -7.25 40.22
CA VAL A 100 38.30 -6.67 41.00
C VAL A 100 37.05 -7.49 40.72
N ASP A 101 36.61 -8.23 41.74
CA ASP A 101 35.33 -8.95 41.76
C ASP A 101 34.24 -8.00 42.25
N GLY A 102 33.42 -7.47 41.33
CA GLY A 102 32.25 -6.66 41.66
C GLY A 102 32.07 -5.39 40.82
N ASP A 103 30.87 -4.82 40.89
CA ASP A 103 30.40 -3.63 40.16
C ASP A 103 31.09 -2.32 40.61
N GLU A 104 32.17 -2.39 41.40
CA GLU A 104 32.82 -1.26 42.07
C GLU A 104 33.88 -0.55 41.23
N LEU A 105 34.24 -1.07 40.05
CA LEU A 105 35.28 -0.48 39.20
C LEU A 105 34.81 0.72 38.37
N GLY A 106 33.49 0.90 38.22
CA GLY A 106 32.91 1.99 37.44
C GLY A 106 32.60 3.20 38.31
N ASP A 107 33.18 4.36 38.01
CA ASP A 107 32.68 5.63 38.56
C ASP A 107 31.23 5.83 38.12
N ALA A 108 30.29 5.52 39.02
CA ALA A 108 28.85 5.59 38.79
C ALA A 108 28.38 6.98 38.31
N ARG A 109 29.22 8.02 38.47
CA ARG A 109 28.98 9.39 38.01
C ARG A 109 29.26 9.64 36.53
N LYS A 110 29.81 8.67 35.77
CA LYS A 110 30.03 8.83 34.32
C LYS A 110 28.76 8.65 33.48
N LEU A 111 27.69 8.10 34.07
CA LEU A 111 26.37 8.12 33.45
C LEU A 111 25.90 9.56 33.39
N LYS A 112 25.45 10.02 32.21
CA LYS A 112 25.03 11.41 31.97
C LYS A 112 23.56 11.62 32.34
N PRO A 113 23.20 12.06 33.55
CA PRO A 113 21.81 12.11 33.98
C PRO A 113 21.17 13.38 33.41
N GLY A 114 20.05 13.24 32.71
CA GLY A 114 19.30 14.37 32.13
C GLY A 114 19.74 14.81 30.72
N GLU A 115 20.79 14.22 30.14
CA GLU A 115 21.14 14.46 28.74
C GLU A 115 20.28 13.61 27.78
N ILE A 116 19.87 14.21 26.65
CA ILE A 116 19.24 13.48 25.56
C ILE A 116 20.31 12.60 24.89
N ASP A 117 20.02 11.31 24.76
CA ASP A 117 20.89 10.38 24.04
C ASP A 117 21.19 10.88 22.61
N PRO A 118 22.46 10.99 22.20
CA PRO A 118 22.83 11.37 20.84
C PRO A 118 22.39 10.39 19.75
N THR A 119 22.20 9.10 20.08
CA THR A 119 21.90 8.03 19.11
C THR A 119 20.76 7.11 19.59
N PRO A 120 19.54 7.62 19.78
CA PRO A 120 18.41 6.80 20.22
C PRO A 120 17.99 5.74 19.19
N GLU A 121 18.38 5.90 17.92
CA GLU A 121 18.03 4.98 16.84
C GLU A 121 18.68 3.60 16.95
N THR A 122 19.73 3.44 17.75
CA THR A 122 20.43 2.16 17.96
C THR A 122 19.80 1.32 19.08
N LYS A 123 18.91 1.90 19.89
CA LYS A 123 18.31 1.26 21.07
C LYS A 123 17.07 0.43 20.74
N PRO A 124 16.72 -0.60 21.53
CA PRO A 124 15.46 -1.33 21.35
C PRO A 124 14.25 -0.41 21.48
N ALA A 125 13.18 -0.73 20.76
CA ALA A 125 11.92 0.01 20.85
C ALA A 125 11.27 -0.21 22.23
N ARG A 126 10.66 0.85 22.77
CA ARG A 126 9.83 0.73 23.96
C ARG A 126 8.53 0.00 23.60
N PRO A 127 8.03 -0.92 24.46
CA PRO A 127 6.69 -1.48 24.29
C PRO A 127 5.63 -0.37 24.31
N ASP A 128 4.59 -0.55 23.50
CA ASP A 128 3.46 0.38 23.44
C ASP A 128 2.67 0.31 24.78
N PRO A 129 2.25 1.45 25.37
CA PRO A 129 1.44 1.46 26.58
C PRO A 129 0.04 0.86 26.33
N VAL A 130 -0.62 0.38 27.39
CA VAL A 130 -1.97 -0.20 27.27
C VAL A 130 -2.99 0.86 26.85
N ASP A 131 -2.89 2.05 27.44
CA ASP A 131 -3.69 3.20 27.09
C ASP A 131 -2.85 4.12 26.20
N MET A 132 -3.09 4.04 24.89
CA MET A 132 -2.41 4.83 23.88
C MET A 132 -2.99 6.25 23.88
N ASP A 133 -2.14 7.26 23.77
CA ASP A 133 -2.61 8.64 23.69
C ASP A 133 -3.30 8.92 22.33
N GLU A 134 -4.00 10.05 22.28
CA GLU A 134 -4.73 10.48 21.08
C GLU A 134 -3.79 10.65 19.88
N ASP A 135 -2.59 11.17 20.10
CA ASP A 135 -1.55 11.37 19.08
C ASP A 135 -1.15 10.03 18.41
N GLU A 136 -0.94 8.97 19.19
CA GLU A 136 -0.57 7.66 18.67
C GLU A 136 -1.73 6.96 17.94
N LEU A 137 -2.94 7.07 18.49
CA LEU A 137 -4.16 6.57 17.85
C LEU A 137 -4.43 7.26 16.51
N GLU A 138 -4.31 8.60 16.47
CA GLU A 138 -4.46 9.38 15.25
C GLU A 138 -3.39 9.00 14.22
N MET A 139 -2.12 8.89 14.64
CA MET A 139 -1.02 8.46 13.78
C MET A 139 -1.27 7.08 13.17
N LEU A 140 -1.78 6.12 13.94
CA LEU A 140 -2.14 4.78 13.45
C LEU A 140 -3.28 4.84 12.44
N SER A 141 -4.31 5.65 12.70
CA SER A 141 -5.45 5.83 11.81
C SER A 141 -5.03 6.46 10.48
N GLU A 142 -4.16 7.47 10.52
CA GLU A 142 -3.64 8.16 9.36
C GLU A 142 -2.74 7.22 8.54
N ALA A 143 -1.86 6.48 9.21
CA ALA A 143 -1.00 5.50 8.56
C ALA A 143 -1.84 4.46 7.79
N ARG A 144 -2.89 3.90 8.41
CA ARG A 144 -3.81 2.96 7.74
C ARG A 144 -4.47 3.59 6.52
N ALA A 145 -5.02 4.81 6.65
CA ALA A 145 -5.67 5.51 5.54
C ALA A 145 -4.71 5.81 4.38
N ARG A 146 -3.49 6.29 4.68
CA ARG A 146 -2.46 6.60 3.68
C ARG A 146 -1.92 5.33 3.02
N LEU A 147 -1.75 4.23 3.74
CA LEU A 147 -1.31 2.95 3.20
C LEU A 147 -2.37 2.31 2.29
N ALA A 148 -3.66 2.44 2.60
CA ALA A 148 -4.74 1.96 1.73
C ALA A 148 -4.91 2.79 0.44
N ASN A 149 -4.55 4.08 0.47
CA ASN A 149 -4.77 4.97 -0.68
C ASN A 149 -3.75 4.75 -1.81
N THR A 150 -4.22 4.38 -2.99
CA THR A 150 -3.43 4.26 -4.24
C THR A 150 -3.84 5.27 -5.31
N GLN A 151 -4.97 5.96 -5.12
CA GLN A 151 -5.58 6.81 -6.14
C GLN A 151 -5.22 8.29 -5.98
N GLY A 152 -4.81 8.91 -7.09
CA GLY A 152 -4.59 10.35 -7.18
C GLY A 152 -5.89 11.17 -7.26
N LYS A 153 -5.75 12.50 -7.21
CA LYS A 153 -6.88 13.45 -7.24
C LYS A 153 -7.80 13.25 -8.46
N LYS A 154 -7.23 13.03 -9.65
CA LYS A 154 -7.99 12.85 -10.91
C LYS A 154 -8.84 11.59 -10.90
N ALA A 155 -8.30 10.47 -10.42
CA ALA A 155 -9.02 9.21 -10.31
C ALA A 155 -10.21 9.33 -9.35
N LYS A 156 -9.99 9.89 -8.16
CA LYS A 156 -11.07 10.15 -7.18
C LYS A 156 -12.16 11.07 -7.75
N ARG A 157 -11.77 12.15 -8.44
CA ARG A 157 -12.71 13.06 -9.11
C ARG A 157 -13.55 12.33 -10.15
N LYS A 158 -12.91 11.53 -11.02
CA LYS A 158 -13.60 10.79 -12.08
C LYS A 158 -14.52 9.70 -11.53
N ALA A 159 -14.17 9.05 -10.43
CA ALA A 159 -15.05 8.11 -9.74
C ALA A 159 -16.32 8.80 -9.23
N ARG A 160 -16.19 9.96 -8.57
CA ARG A 160 -17.35 10.76 -8.13
C ARG A 160 -18.19 11.27 -9.30
N GLU A 161 -17.56 11.71 -10.38
CA GLU A 161 -18.24 12.16 -11.60
C GLU A 161 -19.06 11.01 -12.23
N LYS A 162 -18.52 9.79 -12.27
CA LYS A 162 -19.22 8.59 -12.74
C LYS A 162 -20.46 8.27 -11.87
N GLN A 163 -20.32 8.32 -10.55
CA GLN A 163 -21.43 8.11 -9.62
C GLN A 163 -22.52 9.18 -9.78
N LEU A 164 -22.14 10.45 -9.89
CA LEU A 164 -23.08 11.54 -10.13
C LEU A 164 -23.77 11.44 -11.50
N ALA A 165 -23.05 10.98 -12.53
CA ALA A 165 -23.63 10.74 -13.85
C ALA A 165 -24.67 9.60 -13.82
N GLU A 166 -24.39 8.53 -13.08
CA GLU A 166 -25.34 7.44 -12.86
C GLU A 166 -26.57 7.89 -12.07
N ALA A 167 -26.37 8.64 -10.99
CA ALA A 167 -27.47 9.22 -10.20
C ALA A 167 -28.36 10.15 -11.05
N ARG A 168 -27.76 11.03 -11.86
CA ARG A 168 -28.49 11.90 -12.80
C ARG A 168 -29.25 11.09 -13.85
N ARG A 169 -28.65 10.01 -14.36
CA ARG A 169 -29.30 9.10 -15.32
C ARG A 169 -30.53 8.43 -14.70
N LEU A 170 -30.41 7.92 -13.47
CA LEU A 170 -31.52 7.29 -12.74
C LEU A 170 -32.65 8.28 -12.46
N ALA A 171 -32.34 9.49 -11.97
CA ALA A 171 -33.33 10.54 -11.74
C ALA A 171 -34.05 10.96 -13.04
N SER A 172 -33.29 11.11 -14.14
CA SER A 172 -33.87 11.43 -15.45
C SER A 172 -34.76 10.31 -15.98
N LEU A 173 -34.37 9.04 -15.74
CA LEU A 173 -35.18 7.87 -16.10
C LEU A 173 -36.46 7.79 -15.29
N GLN A 174 -36.40 8.07 -13.98
CA GLN A 174 -37.58 8.12 -13.12
C GLN A 174 -38.57 9.18 -13.61
N LYS A 175 -38.10 10.43 -13.81
CA LYS A 175 -38.93 11.51 -14.35
C LYS A 175 -39.57 11.14 -15.69
N ARG A 176 -38.80 10.51 -16.59
CA ARG A 176 -39.33 10.03 -17.88
C ARG A 176 -40.39 8.95 -17.71
N ARG A 177 -40.21 8.01 -16.78
CA ARG A 177 -41.18 6.94 -16.49
C ARG A 177 -42.48 7.53 -15.95
N GLU A 178 -42.41 8.46 -15.01
CA GLU A 178 -43.57 9.14 -14.43
C GLU A 178 -44.36 9.90 -15.51
N LEU A 179 -43.67 10.66 -16.37
CA LEU A 179 -44.33 11.39 -17.45
C LEU A 179 -44.95 10.47 -18.50
N ARG A 180 -44.27 9.38 -18.87
CA ARG A 180 -44.84 8.36 -19.77
C ARG A 180 -46.03 7.64 -19.13
N ALA A 181 -45.98 7.34 -17.83
CA ALA A 181 -47.09 6.72 -17.11
C ALA A 181 -48.31 7.65 -17.03
N ALA A 182 -48.09 8.96 -16.93
CA ALA A 182 -49.13 9.99 -17.01
C ALA A 182 -49.62 10.25 -18.45
N GLY A 183 -49.13 9.52 -19.46
CA GLY A 183 -49.51 9.69 -20.87
C GLY A 183 -48.93 10.95 -21.52
N ILE A 184 -48.03 11.68 -20.84
CA ILE A 184 -47.41 12.89 -21.37
C ILE A 184 -46.27 12.49 -22.30
N ALA A 185 -46.41 12.80 -23.58
CA ALA A 185 -45.38 12.56 -24.59
C ALA A 185 -44.12 13.39 -24.27
N TRP A 186 -43.07 12.73 -23.81
CA TRP A 186 -41.76 13.34 -23.64
C TRP A 186 -41.04 13.40 -24.99
N GLY A 187 -41.06 14.57 -25.63
CA GLY A 187 -40.24 14.85 -26.80
C GLY A 187 -38.76 14.67 -26.46
N SER A 188 -38.05 13.83 -27.22
CA SER A 188 -36.60 13.79 -27.14
C SER A 188 -36.09 15.10 -27.74
N HIS A 189 -35.87 16.13 -26.91
CA HIS A 189 -35.03 17.24 -27.32
C HIS A 189 -33.71 16.64 -27.78
N LYS A 190 -33.51 16.56 -29.11
CA LYS A 190 -32.23 16.21 -29.70
C LYS A 190 -31.31 17.35 -29.30
N PHE A 191 -30.59 17.17 -28.18
CA PHE A 191 -29.52 18.07 -27.79
C PHE A 191 -28.69 18.30 -29.03
N HIS A 192 -28.59 19.55 -29.49
CA HIS A 192 -27.74 19.90 -30.62
C HIS A 192 -26.33 19.44 -30.26
N ARG A 193 -25.88 18.35 -30.89
CA ARG A 193 -24.60 17.73 -30.60
C ARG A 193 -23.55 18.60 -31.27
N ARG A 194 -22.86 19.42 -30.47
CA ARG A 194 -21.82 20.35 -30.92
C ARG A 194 -20.59 19.67 -31.56
N ASN A 195 -20.53 18.33 -31.57
CA ASN A 195 -19.40 17.59 -32.11
C ASN A 195 -19.80 16.87 -33.42
N PRO A 196 -19.25 17.26 -34.58
CA PRO A 196 -19.51 16.59 -35.85
C PRO A 196 -18.98 15.15 -35.91
N LEU A 197 -18.09 14.75 -34.98
CA LEU A 197 -17.56 13.37 -34.89
C LEU A 197 -18.40 12.43 -34.01
N HIS A 198 -19.53 12.89 -33.46
CA HIS A 198 -20.35 12.06 -32.59
C HIS A 198 -21.14 11.03 -33.40
N ILE A 199 -20.80 9.74 -33.28
CA ILE A 199 -21.53 8.63 -33.90
C ILE A 199 -22.70 8.22 -33.00
N ASP A 200 -23.90 8.11 -33.57
CA ASP A 200 -25.06 7.58 -32.88
C ASP A 200 -25.17 6.07 -33.10
N TYR A 201 -24.72 5.28 -32.13
CA TYR A 201 -24.73 3.82 -32.20
C TYR A 201 -26.13 3.20 -32.21
N ASN A 202 -27.17 3.96 -31.81
CA ASN A 202 -28.55 3.48 -31.76
C ASN A 202 -29.41 4.04 -32.90
N ALA A 203 -28.89 4.95 -33.72
CA ALA A 203 -29.65 5.52 -34.82
C ALA A 203 -29.75 4.51 -35.97
N GLU A 204 -30.85 3.76 -35.98
CA GLU A 204 -31.32 3.09 -37.19
C GLU A 204 -32.03 4.14 -38.07
N PHE A 205 -31.59 4.26 -39.33
CA PHE A 205 -32.40 4.67 -40.48
C PHE A 205 -33.02 6.09 -40.51
N ILE A 206 -32.45 6.95 -41.36
CA ILE A 206 -33.26 7.66 -42.36
C ILE A 206 -32.78 7.12 -43.71
N ILE A 207 -33.56 6.17 -44.23
CA ILE A 207 -33.75 5.75 -45.63
C ILE A 207 -32.46 5.78 -46.52
N GLU A 208 -32.02 4.58 -46.90
CA GLU A 208 -31.01 4.22 -47.94
C GLU A 208 -29.57 3.88 -47.55
N SER A 209 -29.17 3.86 -46.29
CA SER A 209 -27.86 3.28 -45.93
C SER A 209 -27.87 2.62 -44.55
N PHE A 210 -28.00 1.29 -44.54
CA PHE A 210 -27.59 0.46 -43.41
C PHE A 210 -26.07 0.61 -43.26
N GLN A 211 -25.59 1.39 -42.30
CA GLN A 211 -24.17 1.40 -41.96
C GLN A 211 -24.04 1.22 -40.46
N ILE A 212 -23.76 -0.01 -40.03
CA ILE A 212 -23.26 -0.27 -38.68
C ILE A 212 -21.92 0.50 -38.56
N PRO A 213 -21.63 1.20 -37.44
CA PRO A 213 -20.39 1.96 -37.32
C PRO A 213 -19.17 1.08 -37.61
N PHE A 214 -18.41 1.45 -38.65
CA PHE A 214 -17.23 0.71 -39.13
C PHE A 214 -17.52 -0.75 -39.50
N GLU A 215 -18.66 -1.00 -40.17
CA GLU A 215 -19.04 -2.33 -40.67
C GLU A 215 -17.93 -2.95 -41.52
N LYS A 216 -17.59 -4.21 -41.19
CA LYS A 216 -16.72 -5.05 -42.00
C LYS A 216 -17.56 -6.22 -42.49
N PRO A 217 -17.82 -6.35 -43.80
CA PRO A 217 -18.55 -7.48 -44.31
C PRO A 217 -17.76 -8.77 -44.02
N VAL A 218 -18.49 -9.85 -43.73
CA VAL A 218 -17.88 -11.17 -43.53
C VAL A 218 -17.22 -11.58 -44.85
N PRO A 219 -15.95 -12.03 -44.86
CA PRO A 219 -15.28 -12.46 -46.08
C PRO A 219 -15.99 -13.68 -46.67
N ALA A 220 -16.11 -13.73 -48.00
CA ALA A 220 -16.73 -14.85 -48.69
C ALA A 220 -15.94 -16.15 -48.43
N GLY A 221 -16.64 -17.22 -48.06
CA GLY A 221 -16.09 -18.55 -47.82
C GLY A 221 -16.54 -19.56 -48.87
N PHE A 222 -16.15 -20.82 -48.69
CA PHE A 222 -16.53 -21.93 -49.58
C PHE A 222 -17.96 -22.44 -49.38
N TYR A 223 -18.64 -22.01 -48.31
CA TYR A 223 -20.00 -22.40 -47.96
C TYR A 223 -20.93 -21.19 -48.04
N ASP A 224 -22.18 -21.42 -48.43
CA ASP A 224 -23.22 -20.39 -48.52
C ASP A 224 -23.88 -20.17 -47.15
N PRO A 225 -23.72 -18.99 -46.51
CA PRO A 225 -24.35 -18.69 -45.22
C PRO A 225 -25.80 -18.19 -45.35
N SER A 226 -26.37 -18.12 -46.57
CA SER A 226 -27.71 -17.54 -46.81
C SER A 226 -28.86 -18.31 -46.12
N GLU A 227 -28.64 -19.58 -45.79
CA GLU A 227 -29.63 -20.42 -45.12
C GLU A 227 -29.65 -20.20 -43.58
N ASP A 228 -28.56 -19.70 -43.00
CA ASP A 228 -28.44 -19.47 -41.56
C ASP A 228 -29.19 -18.20 -41.14
N LYS A 229 -30.38 -18.37 -40.55
CA LYS A 229 -31.21 -17.26 -40.05
C LYS A 229 -31.10 -17.15 -38.53
N TYR A 230 -30.77 -15.94 -38.04
CA TYR A 230 -30.83 -15.63 -36.61
C TYR A 230 -32.25 -15.22 -36.20
N GLU A 231 -32.88 -16.00 -35.32
CA GLU A 231 -34.19 -15.67 -34.77
C GLU A 231 -34.07 -14.69 -33.60
N LYS A 232 -34.45 -13.44 -33.83
CA LYS A 232 -34.51 -12.42 -32.76
C LYS A 232 -35.80 -12.58 -31.96
N ASN A 233 -35.68 -12.85 -30.66
CA ASN A 233 -36.82 -12.79 -29.77
C ASN A 233 -37.30 -11.33 -29.60
N THR A 234 -38.49 -11.02 -30.09
CA THR A 234 -39.09 -9.68 -30.04
C THR A 234 -39.95 -9.45 -28.80
N THR A 235 -40.16 -10.48 -27.97
CA THR A 235 -40.98 -10.36 -26.76
C THR A 235 -40.24 -9.56 -25.68
N PHE A 236 -40.81 -8.43 -25.29
CA PHE A 236 -40.25 -7.60 -24.25
C PHE A 236 -40.45 -8.24 -22.87
N LYS A 237 -39.39 -8.85 -22.33
CA LYS A 237 -39.38 -9.37 -20.96
C LYS A 237 -38.99 -8.26 -19.98
N LYS A 238 -39.53 -8.30 -18.76
CA LYS A 238 -39.04 -7.46 -17.67
C LYS A 238 -37.69 -8.02 -17.23
N VAL A 239 -36.60 -7.45 -17.76
CA VAL A 239 -35.23 -7.87 -17.47
C VAL A 239 -34.51 -6.75 -16.72
N THR A 240 -33.74 -7.10 -15.70
CA THR A 240 -32.91 -6.11 -14.99
C THR A 240 -31.61 -5.84 -15.73
N ARG A 241 -30.97 -4.70 -15.44
CA ARG A 241 -29.65 -4.39 -16.03
C ARG A 241 -28.59 -5.42 -15.64
N ALA A 242 -28.65 -5.93 -14.40
CA ALA A 242 -27.72 -6.94 -13.90
C ALA A 242 -27.88 -8.28 -14.62
N GLU A 243 -29.11 -8.68 -14.97
CA GLU A 243 -29.35 -9.89 -15.77
C GLU A 243 -28.78 -9.78 -17.19
N LEU A 244 -28.83 -8.58 -17.80
CA LEU A 244 -28.24 -8.35 -19.13
C LEU A 244 -26.71 -8.29 -19.10
N GLU A 245 -26.13 -7.66 -18.07
CA GLU A 245 -24.66 -7.51 -17.94
C GLU A 245 -23.99 -8.77 -17.34
N GLY A 246 -24.77 -9.64 -16.68
CA GLY A 246 -24.27 -10.79 -15.92
C GLY A 246 -23.71 -10.42 -14.53
N THR A 247 -23.38 -11.44 -13.75
CA THR A 247 -22.75 -11.28 -12.42
C THR A 247 -21.31 -10.79 -12.56
N ARG A 248 -20.91 -9.81 -11.74
CA ARG A 248 -19.54 -9.29 -11.78
C ARG A 248 -18.56 -10.33 -11.23
N ARG A 249 -17.36 -10.34 -11.79
CA ARG A 249 -16.27 -11.22 -11.35
C ARG A 249 -15.96 -11.05 -9.85
N ASP A 250 -15.94 -9.81 -9.38
CA ASP A 250 -15.67 -9.49 -7.97
C ASP A 250 -16.74 -10.09 -7.04
N ASP A 251 -18.01 -10.12 -7.46
CA ASP A 251 -19.11 -10.67 -6.66
C ASP A 251 -18.96 -12.19 -6.53
N ILE A 252 -18.69 -12.89 -7.65
CA ILE A 252 -18.44 -14.34 -7.67
C ILE A 252 -17.24 -14.70 -6.78
N GLU A 253 -16.14 -13.95 -6.91
CA GLU A 253 -14.93 -14.19 -6.12
C GLU A 253 -15.17 -13.96 -4.63
N ASN A 254 -15.90 -12.90 -4.26
CA ASN A 254 -16.22 -12.60 -2.87
C ASN A 254 -17.11 -13.68 -2.24
N GLU A 255 -18.07 -14.23 -2.99
CA GLU A 255 -18.86 -15.38 -2.54
C GLU A 255 -17.99 -16.62 -2.32
N GLY A 256 -17.08 -16.92 -3.23
CA GLY A 256 -16.11 -18.01 -3.09
C GLY A 256 -15.27 -17.86 -1.82
N ARG A 257 -14.64 -16.69 -1.62
CA ARG A 257 -13.86 -16.38 -0.42
C ARG A 257 -14.68 -16.51 0.87
N LYS A 258 -15.96 -16.13 0.84
CA LYS A 258 -16.86 -16.26 1.98
C LYS A 258 -17.10 -17.73 2.32
N LYS A 259 -17.38 -18.57 1.32
CA LYS A 259 -17.56 -20.02 1.49
C LYS A 259 -16.30 -20.66 2.05
N ASP A 260 -15.13 -20.34 1.49
CA ASP A 260 -13.84 -20.86 1.97
C ASP A 260 -13.58 -20.46 3.43
N LYS A 261 -13.86 -19.19 3.78
CA LYS A 261 -13.71 -18.70 5.15
C LYS A 261 -14.64 -19.43 6.13
N GLU A 262 -15.88 -19.70 5.72
CA GLU A 262 -16.84 -20.44 6.54
C GLU A 262 -16.41 -21.91 6.73
N LEU A 263 -15.93 -22.57 5.66
CA LEU A 263 -15.39 -23.92 5.73
C LEU A 263 -14.18 -24.00 6.65
N LEU A 264 -13.26 -23.05 6.54
CA LEU A 264 -12.06 -22.99 7.37
C LEU A 264 -12.40 -22.72 8.84
N LYS A 265 -13.43 -21.92 9.11
CA LYS A 265 -13.96 -21.69 10.46
C LYS A 265 -14.61 -22.93 11.05
N LYS A 266 -15.30 -23.74 10.24
CA LYS A 266 -15.93 -25.00 10.70
C LYS A 266 -14.94 -26.13 10.96
N ARG A 267 -13.75 -26.08 10.36
CA ARG A 267 -12.67 -27.07 10.56
C ARG A 267 -11.81 -26.80 11.80
N ARG A 268 -11.91 -25.60 12.39
CA ARG A 268 -11.26 -25.20 13.63
C ARG A 268 -12.16 -25.46 14.81
#